data_AF-A0A536GY81-F1
#
_entry.id   AF-A0A536GY81-F1
#
_cell.length_a   1.000
_cell.length_b   1.000
_cell.length_c   1.000
_cell.angle_alpha   90.00
_cell.angle_beta   90.00
_cell.angle_gamma   90.00
#
_symmetry.space_group_name_H-M   'P 1'
#
loop_
_entity.id
_entity.type
_entity.pdbx_description
1 polymer ?
#
loop_
_entity_poly.entity_id
_entity_poly.type
_entity_poly.pdbx_seq_one_letter_code
_entity_poly.pdbx_strand_id
1 'polypeptide(L)'
;MSMEQFEAAAQAAVDSIPDDFKPYLENTIFIIEESSPEGLMGLYEGATALGAGEGMPERITLYKRSHERAANSMEELVEEVRETILHEVGHHFGMEEDELPF
;
A
#
# COMPACT_ATOMS: atom_id res chain seq x y z
N MET A 1 13.16 4.97 11.42
CA MET A 1 13.53 3.55 11.26
C MET A 1 14.44 3.40 10.04
N SER A 2 15.19 2.31 9.92
CA SER A 2 15.96 2.02 8.69
C SER A 2 15.02 1.61 7.55
N MET A 3 15.52 1.60 6.31
CA MET A 3 14.77 1.10 5.15
C MET A 3 14.38 -0.38 5.35
N GLU A 4 15.32 -1.22 5.78
CA GLU A 4 15.08 -2.65 6.06
C GLU A 4 13.97 -2.86 7.11
N GLN A 5 13.91 -2.01 8.14
CA GLN A 5 12.85 -2.07 9.15
C GLN A 5 11.48 -1.73 8.57
N PHE A 6 11.43 -0.77 7.65
CA PHE A 6 10.18 -0.40 6.98
C PHE A 6 9.75 -1.46 5.96
N GLU A 7 10.69 -2.05 5.21
CA GLU A 7 10.43 -3.21 4.34
C GLU A 7 9.86 -4.39 5.12
N ALA A 8 10.42 -4.69 6.30
CA ALA A 8 9.87 -5.73 7.18
C ALA A 8 8.45 -5.41 7.66
N ALA A 9 8.15 -4.14 7.97
CA ALA A 9 6.81 -3.70 8.34
C ALA A 9 5.83 -3.84 7.17
N ALA A 10 6.24 -3.43 5.97
CA ALA A 10 5.43 -3.56 4.77
C ALA A 10 5.14 -5.02 4.41
N GLN A 11 6.13 -5.91 4.55
CA GLN A 11 5.92 -7.35 4.35
C GLN A 11 4.92 -7.92 5.37
N ALA A 12 5.07 -7.57 6.65
CA ALA A 12 4.14 -8.01 7.69
C ALA A 12 2.71 -7.49 7.45
N ALA A 13 2.59 -6.26 6.96
CA ALA A 13 1.31 -5.67 6.57
C ALA A 13 0.66 -6.47 5.43
N VAL A 14 1.40 -6.77 4.36
CA VAL A 14 0.93 -7.59 3.24
C VAL A 14 0.49 -8.99 3.69
N ASP A 15 1.27 -9.63 4.55
CA ASP A 15 0.96 -10.97 5.08
C ASP A 15 -0.33 -10.98 5.95
N SER A 16 -0.68 -9.84 6.54
CA SER A 16 -1.87 -9.66 7.38
C SER A 16 -3.13 -9.25 6.62
N ILE A 17 -3.05 -9.07 5.30
CA ILE A 17 -4.19 -8.66 4.48
C ILE A 17 -5.29 -9.74 4.51
N PRO A 18 -6.57 -9.37 4.72
CA PRO A 18 -7.68 -10.32 4.72
C PRO A 18 -7.78 -11.11 3.41
N ASP A 19 -8.21 -12.37 3.51
CA ASP A 19 -8.28 -13.27 2.35
C ASP A 19 -9.16 -12.73 1.21
N ASP A 20 -10.21 -11.99 1.54
CA ASP A 20 -11.12 -11.36 0.57
C ASP A 20 -10.41 -10.33 -0.31
N PHE A 21 -9.29 -9.76 0.14
CA PHE A 21 -8.52 -8.75 -0.59
C PHE A 21 -7.37 -9.33 -1.42
N LYS A 22 -6.97 -10.59 -1.16
CA LYS A 22 -5.85 -11.24 -1.84
C LYS A 22 -6.01 -11.35 -3.36
N PRO A 23 -7.21 -11.64 -3.93
CA PRO A 23 -7.40 -11.68 -5.38
C PRO A 23 -7.05 -10.36 -6.10
N TYR A 24 -7.23 -9.22 -5.42
CA TYR A 24 -6.92 -7.89 -5.97
C TYR A 24 -5.42 -7.58 -5.95
N LEU A 25 -4.62 -8.38 -5.25
CA LEU A 25 -3.18 -8.18 -5.06
C LEU A 25 -2.31 -9.18 -5.85
N GLU A 26 -2.90 -10.20 -6.48
CA GLU A 26 -2.16 -11.27 -7.17
C GLU A 26 -1.22 -10.75 -8.27
N ASN A 27 -1.56 -9.62 -8.89
CA ASN A 27 -0.78 -8.97 -9.94
C ASN A 27 -0.19 -7.61 -9.49
N THR A 28 -0.03 -7.40 -8.18
CA THR A 28 0.40 -6.11 -7.62
C THR A 28 1.85 -6.16 -7.12
N ILE A 29 2.66 -5.19 -7.53
CA ILE A 29 4.01 -4.95 -7.03
C ILE A 29 3.97 -3.85 -6.00
N PHE A 30 4.58 -4.10 -4.84
CA PHE A 30 4.82 -3.09 -3.82
C PHE A 30 6.16 -2.39 -4.07
N ILE A 31 6.13 -1.06 -4.11
CA ILE A 31 7.31 -0.21 -4.19
C ILE A 31 7.39 0.59 -2.91
N ILE A 32 8.61 0.79 -2.40
CA ILE A 32 8.85 1.64 -1.25
C ILE A 32 9.68 2.83 -1.70
N GLU A 33 9.15 4.02 -1.45
CA GLU A 33 9.86 5.27 -1.67
C GLU A 33 9.99 6.05 -0.37
N GLU A 34 10.96 6.97 -0.35
CA GLU A 34 11.27 7.71 0.87
C GLU A 34 10.19 8.75 1.21
N SER A 35 9.59 9.40 0.20
CA SER A 35 8.51 10.38 0.40
C SER A 35 7.83 10.78 -0.91
N SER A 36 6.53 11.06 -0.87
CA SER A 36 5.80 11.76 -1.93
C SER A 36 5.95 13.28 -1.81
N PRO A 37 6.03 14.04 -2.93
CA PRO A 37 5.95 15.50 -2.91
C PRO A 37 4.65 16.04 -2.29
N GLU A 38 3.56 15.27 -2.41
CA GLU A 38 2.22 15.61 -1.93
C GLU A 38 1.98 15.12 -0.50
N GLY A 39 2.95 14.42 0.10
CA GLY A 39 2.83 13.86 1.45
C GLY A 39 1.91 12.65 1.55
N LEU A 40 1.66 11.96 0.43
CA LEU A 40 0.89 10.73 0.38
C LEU A 40 1.49 9.64 1.29
N MET A 41 0.64 8.73 1.75
CA MET A 41 1.03 7.48 2.44
C MET A 41 1.18 6.34 1.43
N GLY A 42 0.18 6.18 0.56
CA GLY A 42 0.16 5.22 -0.54
C GLY A 42 -0.08 5.90 -1.88
N LEU A 43 0.23 5.20 -2.97
CA LEU A 43 -0.23 5.54 -4.31
C LEU A 43 -0.44 4.26 -5.12
N TYR A 44 -1.68 4.02 -5.53
CA TYR A 44 -2.00 3.01 -6.52
C TYR A 44 -1.77 3.51 -7.95
N GLU A 45 -1.00 2.77 -8.74
CA GLU A 45 -0.80 3.00 -10.18
C GLU A 45 -1.13 1.73 -10.97
N GLY A 46 -2.18 1.79 -11.80
CA GLY A 46 -2.59 0.63 -12.60
C GLY A 46 -1.96 0.55 -13.99
N ALA A 47 -2.10 -0.60 -14.63
CA ALA A 47 -1.54 -0.86 -15.96
C ALA A 47 -2.02 0.15 -17.04
N THR A 48 -3.22 0.71 -16.87
CA THR A 48 -3.79 1.70 -17.79
C THR A 48 -3.18 3.10 -17.67
N ALA A 49 -2.51 3.42 -16.55
CA ALA A 49 -2.03 4.77 -16.26
C ALA A 49 -0.76 5.15 -17.06
N LEU A 50 0.01 4.18 -17.56
CA LEU A 50 1.32 4.44 -18.18
C LEU A 50 1.38 4.21 -19.70
N GLY A 51 0.25 3.96 -20.37
CA GLY A 51 0.24 3.66 -21.81
C GLY A 51 1.05 2.41 -22.19
N ALA A 52 1.43 1.62 -21.19
CA ALA A 52 2.07 0.34 -21.35
C ALA A 52 0.95 -0.71 -21.44
N GLY A 53 0.92 -1.44 -22.55
CA GLY A 53 -0.20 -2.32 -22.92
C GLY A 53 -0.52 -3.42 -21.90
N GLU A 54 -1.53 -4.22 -22.25
CA GLU A 54 -1.96 -5.40 -21.49
C GLU A 54 -0.75 -6.22 -20.99
N GLY A 55 -0.63 -6.38 -19.67
CA GLY A 55 0.37 -7.27 -19.05
C GLY A 55 1.40 -6.63 -18.11
N MET A 56 1.34 -5.33 -17.82
CA MET A 56 2.12 -4.76 -16.70
C MET A 56 1.40 -5.00 -15.36
N PRO A 57 2.13 -5.33 -14.29
CA PRO A 57 1.55 -5.49 -12.97
C PRO A 57 1.08 -4.14 -12.43
N GLU A 58 0.03 -4.19 -11.62
CA GLU A 58 -0.44 -3.07 -10.82
C GLU A 58 0.64 -2.71 -9.79
N ARG A 59 0.65 -1.48 -9.32
CA ARG A 59 1.67 -1.01 -8.38
C ARG A 59 1.05 -0.27 -7.22
N ILE A 60 1.53 -0.56 -6.02
CA ILE A 60 1.26 0.24 -4.83
C ILE A 60 2.60 0.78 -4.32
N THR A 61 2.75 2.10 -4.33
CA THR A 61 3.92 2.77 -3.76
C THR A 61 3.62 3.20 -2.32
N LEU A 62 4.41 2.72 -1.37
CA LEU A 62 4.34 3.09 0.05
C LEU A 62 5.42 4.13 0.38
N TYR A 63 5.01 5.22 1.02
CA TYR A 63 5.90 6.34 1.33
C TYR A 63 6.35 6.32 2.78
N LYS A 64 7.57 5.84 2.99
CA LYS A 64 8.15 5.57 4.31
C LYS A 64 8.02 6.73 5.29
N ARG A 65 8.37 7.96 4.89
CA ARG A 65 8.32 9.13 5.81
C ARG A 65 6.93 9.49 6.30
N SER A 66 5.89 9.22 5.52
CA SER A 66 4.52 9.55 5.93
C SER A 66 4.07 8.60 7.03
N HIS A 67 4.29 7.30 6.83
CA HIS A 67 4.00 6.28 7.84
C HIS A 67 4.85 6.42 9.10
N GLU A 68 6.15 6.73 8.99
CA GLU A 68 7.02 6.96 10.15
C GLU A 68 6.63 8.19 10.99
N ARG A 69 5.86 9.13 10.41
CA ARG A 69 5.30 10.26 11.16
C ARG A 69 3.97 9.93 11.84
N ALA A 70 3.23 8.97 11.28
CA ALA A 70 1.95 8.51 11.81
C ALA A 70 2.12 7.46 12.93
N ALA A 71 3.13 6.60 12.82
CA ALA A 71 3.40 5.52 13.76
C ALA A 71 4.55 5.83 14.74
N ASN A 72 4.37 5.44 16.01
CA ASN A 72 5.36 5.56 17.08
C ASN A 72 5.99 4.22 17.48
N SER A 73 5.49 3.11 16.92
CA SER A 73 5.98 1.76 17.18
C SER A 73 6.00 0.93 15.90
N MET A 74 6.69 -0.22 15.93
CA MET A 74 6.69 -1.15 14.80
C MET A 74 5.30 -1.76 14.56
N GLU A 75 4.54 -2.00 15.62
CA GLU A 75 3.18 -2.55 15.52
C GLU A 75 2.23 -1.54 14.87
N GLU A 76 2.27 -0.29 15.32
CA GLU A 76 1.54 0.82 14.69
C GLU A 76 1.96 1.00 13.23
N LEU A 77 3.26 0.86 12.92
CA LEU A 77 3.75 1.01 11.56
C LEU A 77 3.19 -0.06 10.62
N VAL A 78 3.13 -1.32 11.08
CA VAL A 78 2.53 -2.42 10.31
C VAL A 78 1.05 -2.13 10.06
N GLU A 79 0.32 -1.65 11.07
CA GLU A 79 -1.10 -1.34 10.95
C GLU A 79 -1.36 -0.18 9.99
N GLU A 80 -0.63 0.92 10.11
CA GLU A 80 -0.74 2.07 9.20
C GLU A 80 -0.45 1.70 7.74
N VAL A 81 0.54 0.82 7.51
CA VAL A 81 0.84 0.33 6.17
C VAL A 81 -0.27 -0.60 5.68
N ARG A 82 -0.79 -1.49 6.54
CA ARG A 82 -1.90 -2.39 6.21
C ARG A 82 -3.14 -1.61 5.80
N GLU A 83 -3.55 -0.64 6.61
CA GLU A 83 -4.66 0.26 6.31
C GLU A 83 -4.45 0.95 4.98
N THR A 84 -3.29 1.55 4.76
CA THR A 84 -2.98 2.24 3.49
C THR A 84 -3.13 1.30 2.29
N ILE A 85 -2.64 0.06 2.36
CA ILE A 85 -2.80 -0.90 1.26
C ILE A 85 -4.28 -1.20 1.01
N LEU A 86 -5.07 -1.42 2.06
CA LEU A 86 -6.50 -1.72 1.94
C LEU A 86 -7.28 -0.55 1.34
N HIS A 87 -6.96 0.69 1.74
CA HIS A 87 -7.53 1.91 1.17
C HIS A 87 -7.25 2.02 -0.33
N GLU A 88 -5.97 1.91 -0.72
CA GLU A 88 -5.55 2.05 -2.12
C GLU A 88 -6.18 0.97 -3.01
N VAL A 89 -6.21 -0.28 -2.55
CA VAL A 89 -6.84 -1.39 -3.27
C VAL A 89 -8.35 -1.17 -3.38
N GLY A 90 -9.03 -0.92 -2.27
CA GLY A 90 -10.49 -0.81 -2.29
C GLY A 90 -10.97 0.34 -3.18
N HIS A 91 -10.33 1.51 -3.11
CA HIS A 91 -10.65 2.62 -4.02
C HIS A 91 -10.39 2.28 -5.48
N HIS A 92 -9.29 1.58 -5.80
CA HIS A 92 -9.02 1.19 -7.19
C HIS A 92 -10.08 0.22 -7.74
N PHE A 93 -10.60 -0.68 -6.91
CA PHE A 93 -11.60 -1.67 -7.30
C PHE A 93 -13.05 -1.22 -7.08
N GLY A 94 -13.27 0.05 -6.77
CA GLY A 94 -14.58 0.69 -6.75
C GLY A 94 -15.34 0.56 -5.42
N MET A 95 -14.65 0.24 -4.33
CA MET A 95 -15.21 0.30 -2.98
C MET A 95 -15.29 1.75 -2.50
N GLU A 96 -16.43 2.11 -1.91
CA GLU A 96 -16.62 3.39 -1.23
C GLU A 96 -16.01 3.36 0.19
N GLU A 97 -15.79 4.54 0.81
CA GLU A 97 -15.14 4.63 2.14
C GLU A 97 -15.85 3.78 3.21
N ASP A 98 -17.17 3.64 3.15
CA ASP A 98 -17.97 2.86 4.10
C ASP A 98 -17.93 1.34 3.87
N GLU A 99 -17.37 0.90 2.74
CA GLU A 99 -17.15 -0.52 2.41
C GLU A 99 -15.75 -1.01 2.82
N LEU A 100 -14.86 -0.09 3.20
CA LEU A 100 -13.49 -0.40 3.54
C LEU A 100 -13.36 -0.90 5.00
N PRO A 101 -12.61 -1.99 5.25
CA PRO A 101 -12.47 -2.58 6.57
C PRO A 101 -11.37 -1.88 7.38
N PHE A 102 -11.77 -0.92 8.22
CA PHE A 102 -10.89 -0.29 9.23
C PHE A 102 -11.29 -0.73 10.65
#